data_AF-A0A948M0W2-F1
#
_entry.id   AF-A0A948M0W2-F1
#
_cell.length_a   1.000
_cell.length_b   1.000
_cell.length_c   1.000
_cell.angle_alpha   90.00
_cell.angle_beta   90.00
_cell.angle_gamma   90.00
#
_symmetry.space_group_name_H-M   'P 1'
#
loop_
_entity.id
_entity.type
_entity.pdbx_description
1 polymer ?
#
loop_
_entity_poly.entity_id
_entity_poly.type
_entity_poly.pdbx_seq_one_letter_code
_entity_poly.pdbx_strand_id
1 'polypeptide(L)'
;MNYSPLPPAPLPGEGGDGCSPAKAGSGSTIAPPWGGPAAGRRPASADNAPAAAGHADLAQPDSLDAARRHFSADASRAAISRYALGRDYHKLIRARLQKLADRIVADVGEFSYRVFTDSAPVMEGELAKNAGLGWRGKHTLLLSRTAGSWFFLGEIFVDLPLPEDAPTTDHCGSCRACLDACPTDAFLAPHRLDARRCISYLSIELKGAIPEDLRHRLGNHIYGCDDCQTVCPWNREAPATREADFLPRHNLDAATLTELFAWDEATFNEKLAGSPIRRIGHERWLRNIAVALGNAPTSPKIIAALVARRDHPSALVCEHVAWALARHGHHSPVAIGRDGSAHHSLHEPT
;
A
#
# COMPACT_ATOMS: atom_id res chain seq x y z
N MET A 1 -3.29 22.46 26.68
CA MET A 1 -2.35 21.64 27.48
C MET A 1 -0.96 21.91 26.93
N ASN A 2 -0.13 22.61 27.70
CA ASN A 2 1.24 23.00 27.35
C ASN A 2 2.17 21.78 27.43
N TYR A 3 3.00 21.56 26.40
CA TYR A 3 4.14 20.66 26.49
C TYR A 3 5.44 21.48 26.54
N SER A 4 6.15 21.40 27.67
CA SER A 4 7.57 21.77 27.75
C SER A 4 8.43 20.59 27.31
N PRO A 5 9.47 20.79 26.49
CA PRO A 5 10.43 19.74 26.18
C PRO A 5 11.51 19.64 27.26
N LEU A 6 11.82 18.41 27.69
CA LEU A 6 12.96 18.07 28.55
C LEU A 6 14.31 18.25 27.80
N PRO A 7 15.40 18.59 28.50
CA PRO A 7 16.72 18.77 27.88
C PRO A 7 17.42 17.43 27.56
N PRO A 8 18.33 17.40 26.57
CA PRO A 8 19.04 16.19 26.18
C PRO A 8 20.17 15.82 27.17
N ALA A 9 20.43 14.52 27.29
CA ALA A 9 21.49 13.93 28.10
C ALA A 9 22.91 14.16 27.51
N PRO A 10 23.97 14.18 28.34
CA PRO A 10 25.33 14.46 27.89
C PRO A 10 25.99 13.23 27.22
N LEU A 11 26.84 13.51 26.21
CA LEU A 11 27.68 12.53 25.53
C LEU A 11 28.92 12.15 26.36
N PRO A 12 29.39 10.89 26.32
CA PRO A 12 30.60 10.48 27.03
C PRO A 12 31.89 10.91 26.30
N GLY A 13 32.92 11.16 27.11
CA GLY A 13 34.16 11.86 26.80
C GLY A 13 35.09 11.22 25.78
N GLU A 14 35.91 12.09 25.20
CA GLU A 14 37.05 11.78 24.34
C GLU A 14 38.18 11.12 25.14
N GLY A 15 38.75 10.06 24.56
CA GLY A 15 40.05 9.49 24.91
C GLY A 15 40.77 9.16 23.61
N GLY A 16 41.85 9.88 23.34
CA GLY A 16 42.64 9.72 22.12
C GLY A 16 43.56 8.51 22.17
N ASP A 17 43.93 8.04 20.98
CA ASP A 17 45.30 7.69 20.65
C ASP A 17 45.49 7.68 19.13
N GLY A 18 46.59 8.28 18.69
CA GLY A 18 46.81 8.72 17.32
C GLY A 18 47.39 7.69 16.36
N CYS A 19 47.14 7.93 15.07
CA CYS A 19 48.04 7.58 13.97
C CYS A 19 47.74 8.51 12.77
N SER A 20 48.72 9.32 12.35
CA SER A 20 48.67 10.18 11.14
C SER A 20 49.26 9.46 9.91
N PRO A 21 49.29 10.07 8.71
CA PRO A 21 48.15 10.29 7.83
C PRO A 21 48.39 9.69 6.43
N ALA A 22 47.36 9.12 5.79
CA ALA A 22 47.41 8.76 4.37
C ALA A 22 46.41 9.62 3.57
N LYS A 23 46.99 10.60 2.86
CA LYS A 23 46.50 11.39 1.71
C LYS A 23 44.99 11.47 1.45
N ALA A 24 44.50 12.70 1.62
CA ALA A 24 43.21 13.22 1.18
C ALA A 24 42.97 13.02 -0.33
N GLY A 25 41.92 12.28 -0.66
CA GLY A 25 41.14 12.46 -1.89
C GLY A 25 39.90 13.28 -1.55
N SER A 26 39.79 14.47 -2.11
CA SER A 26 38.68 15.41 -1.93
C SER A 26 37.37 14.83 -2.45
N GLY A 27 36.61 14.15 -1.59
CA GLY A 27 35.22 13.80 -1.82
C GLY A 27 34.32 14.81 -1.11
N SER A 28 34.07 15.96 -1.74
CA SER A 28 33.04 16.88 -1.29
C SER A 28 31.68 16.20 -1.40
N THR A 29 31.14 15.72 -0.28
CA THR A 29 29.74 15.32 -0.17
C THR A 29 28.91 16.61 -0.27
N ILE A 30 28.49 16.96 -1.49
CA ILE A 30 27.50 18.01 -1.71
C ILE A 30 26.17 17.45 -1.22
N ALA A 31 25.82 17.77 0.02
CA ALA A 31 24.44 17.70 0.46
C ALA A 31 23.61 18.61 -0.45
N PRO A 32 22.49 18.14 -1.04
CA PRO A 32 21.64 19.02 -1.84
C PRO A 32 21.10 20.14 -0.93
N PRO A 33 20.98 21.39 -1.42
CA PRO A 33 20.77 22.60 -0.60
C PRO A 33 19.38 22.70 0.07
N TRP A 34 18.63 21.60 0.12
CA TRP A 34 17.24 21.54 0.59
C TRP A 34 17.12 21.03 2.03
N GLY A 35 18.24 20.80 2.73
CA GLY A 35 18.29 20.48 4.16
C GLY A 35 18.28 21.74 5.03
N GLY A 36 17.14 22.43 5.09
CA GLY A 36 16.88 23.52 6.04
C GLY A 36 15.53 23.33 6.70
N PRO A 37 15.31 23.86 7.93
CA PRO A 37 14.07 23.66 8.67
C PRO A 37 12.88 24.12 7.82
N ALA A 38 11.80 23.32 7.85
CA ALA A 38 10.59 23.51 7.06
C ALA A 38 9.92 24.86 7.36
N ALA A 39 10.35 25.90 6.66
CA ALA A 39 9.73 27.21 6.64
C ALA A 39 9.22 27.50 5.22
N GLY A 40 7.90 27.37 5.03
CA GLY A 40 7.14 28.15 4.06
C GLY A 40 7.29 27.86 2.57
N ARG A 41 7.50 26.60 2.13
CA ARG A 41 7.46 26.25 0.70
C ARG A 41 6.24 25.37 0.38
N ARG A 42 5.41 25.86 -0.55
CA ARG A 42 3.97 25.60 -0.64
C ARG A 42 3.59 24.97 -1.99
N PRO A 43 2.71 23.96 -2.00
CA PRO A 43 2.21 23.38 -3.25
C PRO A 43 1.16 24.30 -3.88
N ALA A 44 1.16 24.34 -5.20
CA ALA A 44 0.08 24.93 -5.99
C ALA A 44 -0.93 23.84 -6.38
N SER A 45 -2.21 24.05 -6.08
CA SER A 45 -3.32 23.35 -6.72
C SER A 45 -3.57 23.96 -8.09
N ALA A 46 -3.76 23.12 -9.10
CA ALA A 46 -4.38 23.54 -10.34
C ALA A 46 -5.83 23.06 -10.36
N ASP A 47 -6.74 24.02 -10.39
CA ASP A 47 -8.14 23.82 -10.71
C ASP A 47 -8.27 23.15 -12.08
N ASN A 48 -8.86 21.96 -12.12
CA ASN A 48 -9.36 21.39 -13.37
C ASN A 48 -10.83 21.79 -13.56
N ALA A 49 -11.11 22.59 -14.58
CA ALA A 49 -12.44 22.86 -15.12
C ALA A 49 -12.40 22.79 -16.67
N PRO A 50 -13.53 22.62 -17.38
CA PRO A 50 -14.64 21.68 -17.17
C PRO A 50 -14.70 20.62 -18.30
N ALA A 51 -15.39 19.50 -18.06
CA ALA A 51 -15.64 18.48 -19.09
C ALA A 51 -16.77 18.93 -20.03
N ALA A 52 -16.44 19.19 -21.30
CA ALA A 52 -17.42 19.40 -22.35
C ALA A 52 -18.14 18.09 -22.70
N ALA A 53 -19.47 18.19 -22.82
CA ALA A 53 -20.38 17.09 -23.08
C ALA A 53 -20.31 16.61 -24.54
N GLY A 54 -20.24 15.30 -24.71
CA GLY A 54 -20.55 14.59 -25.95
C GLY A 54 -21.13 13.24 -25.57
N HIS A 55 -22.45 13.11 -25.68
CA HIS A 55 -23.13 11.83 -25.54
C HIS A 55 -22.85 10.98 -26.78
N ALA A 56 -22.09 9.91 -26.60
CA ALA A 56 -22.07 8.78 -27.53
C ALA A 56 -22.39 7.53 -26.69
N ASP A 57 -23.57 7.01 -27.00
CA ASP A 57 -24.21 5.84 -26.43
C ASP A 57 -23.39 4.59 -26.74
N LEU A 58 -22.75 4.00 -25.72
CA LEU A 58 -22.23 2.63 -25.78
C LEU A 58 -22.75 1.89 -24.57
N ALA A 59 -23.83 1.15 -24.79
CA ALA A 59 -24.35 0.16 -23.88
C ALA A 59 -23.23 -0.83 -23.44
N GLN A 60 -22.98 -0.89 -22.13
CA GLN A 60 -22.27 -1.99 -21.48
C GLN A 60 -23.04 -2.32 -20.19
N PRO A 61 -23.95 -3.30 -20.21
CA PRO A 61 -24.57 -3.79 -18.99
C PRO A 61 -23.57 -4.68 -18.21
N ASP A 62 -23.73 -4.74 -16.89
CA ASP A 62 -23.21 -5.78 -15.99
C ASP A 62 -21.76 -5.73 -15.45
N SER A 63 -20.88 -4.82 -15.89
CA SER A 63 -19.52 -4.69 -15.29
C SER A 63 -19.44 -3.83 -14.02
N LEU A 64 -20.44 -2.97 -13.79
CA LEU A 64 -20.44 -1.98 -12.71
C LEU A 64 -20.87 -2.55 -11.35
N ASP A 65 -21.72 -3.58 -11.32
CA ASP A 65 -22.11 -4.26 -10.08
C ASP A 65 -21.06 -5.28 -9.60
N ALA A 66 -20.22 -5.79 -10.51
CA ALA A 66 -19.05 -6.60 -10.15
C ALA A 66 -18.02 -5.80 -9.33
N ALA A 67 -17.88 -4.50 -9.59
CA ALA A 67 -16.97 -3.61 -8.87
C ALA A 67 -17.44 -3.21 -7.45
N ARG A 68 -18.70 -3.49 -7.10
CA ARG A 68 -19.32 -3.09 -5.82
C ARG A 68 -19.19 -4.13 -4.70
N ARG A 69 -18.77 -5.36 -5.01
CA ARG A 69 -18.57 -6.44 -4.03
C ARG A 69 -17.08 -6.72 -3.84
N HIS A 70 -16.42 -6.01 -2.92
CA HIS A 70 -15.02 -6.29 -2.57
C HIS A 70 -14.82 -7.00 -1.22
N PHE A 71 -15.91 -7.42 -0.58
CA PHE A 71 -15.92 -8.76 0.00
C PHE A 71 -16.12 -9.70 -1.18
N SER A 72 -15.07 -10.32 -1.70
CA SER A 72 -15.30 -11.41 -2.65
C SER A 72 -16.08 -12.47 -1.88
N ALA A 73 -17.38 -12.59 -2.17
CA ALA A 73 -18.19 -13.69 -1.65
C ALA A 73 -17.55 -15.04 -1.99
N ASP A 74 -16.73 -15.06 -3.05
CA ASP A 74 -15.86 -16.16 -3.41
C ASP A 74 -14.44 -15.96 -2.84
N ALA A 75 -14.18 -16.61 -1.71
CA ALA A 75 -12.87 -16.62 -1.07
C ALA A 75 -11.75 -17.29 -1.89
N SER A 76 -12.07 -17.94 -3.03
CA SER A 76 -11.08 -18.52 -3.93
C SER A 76 -10.49 -17.52 -4.94
N ARG A 77 -11.12 -16.35 -5.11
CA ARG A 77 -10.62 -15.26 -5.96
C ARG A 77 -9.63 -14.38 -5.21
N ALA A 78 -8.68 -13.80 -5.93
CA ALA A 78 -7.78 -12.81 -5.36
C ALA A 78 -8.46 -11.45 -5.22
N ALA A 79 -8.33 -10.81 -4.05
CA ALA A 79 -8.68 -9.41 -3.88
C ALA A 79 -7.43 -8.54 -4.00
N ILE A 80 -7.42 -7.68 -5.01
CA ILE A 80 -6.38 -6.68 -5.30
C ILE A 80 -7.06 -5.32 -5.29
N SER A 81 -6.51 -4.37 -4.55
CA SER A 81 -7.02 -3.01 -4.49
C SER A 81 -7.07 -2.39 -5.89
N ARG A 82 -8.19 -1.70 -6.17
CA ARG A 82 -8.57 -1.19 -7.48
C ARG A 82 -7.50 -0.30 -8.12
N TYR A 83 -6.75 0.43 -7.31
CA TYR A 83 -5.70 1.33 -7.80
C TYR A 83 -4.54 0.58 -8.49
N ALA A 84 -4.39 -0.72 -8.21
CA ALA A 84 -3.27 -1.54 -8.66
C ALA A 84 -3.61 -2.49 -9.83
N LEU A 85 -4.88 -2.52 -10.27
CA LEU A 85 -5.35 -3.41 -11.34
C LEU A 85 -4.79 -3.03 -12.73
N GLY A 86 -4.50 -1.75 -12.94
CA GLY A 86 -3.99 -1.21 -14.19
C GLY A 86 -2.47 -0.95 -14.20
N ARG A 87 -2.06 0.02 -15.00
CA ARG A 87 -0.70 0.58 -15.01
C ARG A 87 -0.43 1.41 -13.76
N ASP A 88 0.86 1.50 -13.46
CA ASP A 88 1.38 2.30 -12.36
C ASP A 88 1.07 3.78 -12.53
N TYR A 89 0.21 4.28 -11.64
CA TYR A 89 -0.26 5.67 -11.64
C TYR A 89 0.88 6.67 -11.49
N HIS A 90 1.98 6.32 -10.80
CA HIS A 90 3.10 7.22 -10.58
C HIS A 90 3.64 7.79 -11.90
N LYS A 91 3.71 6.95 -12.95
CA LYS A 91 4.21 7.36 -14.26
C LYS A 91 3.21 8.28 -14.97
N LEU A 92 1.93 7.92 -14.95
CA LEU A 92 0.88 8.68 -15.63
C LEU A 92 0.67 10.05 -14.97
N ILE A 93 0.54 10.08 -13.65
CA ILE A 93 0.29 11.31 -12.88
C ILE A 93 1.49 12.25 -12.99
N ARG A 94 2.72 11.75 -12.79
CA ARG A 94 3.94 12.57 -12.97
C ARG A 94 4.04 13.15 -14.38
N ALA A 95 3.76 12.37 -15.42
CA ALA A 95 3.80 12.87 -16.80
C ALA A 95 2.74 13.94 -17.07
N ARG A 96 1.54 13.82 -16.49
CA ARG A 96 0.48 14.84 -16.61
C ARG A 96 0.85 16.13 -15.90
N LEU A 97 1.37 16.03 -14.68
CA LEU A 97 1.83 17.19 -13.90
C LEU A 97 3.02 17.88 -14.58
N GLN A 98 3.93 17.12 -15.19
CA GLN A 98 5.02 17.70 -15.99
C GLN A 98 4.48 18.51 -17.17
N LYS A 99 3.53 17.95 -17.95
CA LYS A 99 2.88 18.69 -19.04
C LYS A 99 2.17 19.95 -18.56
N LEU A 100 1.59 19.92 -17.36
CA LEU A 100 0.98 21.11 -16.77
C LEU A 100 2.05 22.15 -16.40
N ALA A 101 3.16 21.74 -15.79
CA ALA A 101 4.28 22.65 -15.50
C ALA A 101 4.83 23.29 -16.80
N ASP A 102 5.03 22.50 -17.85
CA ASP A 102 5.50 22.99 -19.15
C ASP A 102 4.54 24.04 -19.75
N ARG A 103 3.22 23.85 -19.59
CA ARG A 103 2.22 24.84 -20.00
C ARG A 103 2.31 26.13 -19.18
N ILE A 104 2.48 26.02 -17.87
CA ILE A 104 2.68 27.20 -17.01
C ILE A 104 3.94 27.97 -17.45
N VAL A 105 5.04 27.26 -17.74
CA VAL A 105 6.28 27.89 -18.25
C VAL A 105 6.03 28.63 -19.56
N ALA A 106 5.24 28.05 -20.48
CA ALA A 106 4.90 28.70 -21.74
C ALA A 106 4.06 29.99 -21.55
N ASP A 107 3.23 30.04 -20.50
CA ASP A 107 2.32 31.16 -20.24
C ASP A 107 2.98 32.30 -19.44
N VAL A 108 3.84 31.99 -18.45
CA VAL A 108 4.40 33.00 -17.52
C VAL A 108 5.92 33.16 -17.57
N GLY A 109 6.61 32.34 -18.37
CA GLY A 109 8.07 32.29 -18.43
C GLY A 109 8.70 31.31 -17.44
N GLU A 110 10.03 31.34 -17.32
CA GLU A 110 10.77 30.42 -16.44
C GLU A 110 10.45 30.68 -14.95
N PHE A 111 10.22 29.60 -14.21
CA PHE A 111 10.03 29.60 -12.76
C PHE A 111 10.53 28.28 -12.17
N SER A 112 10.78 28.23 -10.87
CA SER A 112 11.27 27.01 -10.22
C SER A 112 10.09 26.11 -9.87
N TYR A 113 10.13 24.85 -10.30
CA TYR A 113 9.13 23.87 -9.90
C TYR A 113 9.67 22.47 -9.68
N ARG A 114 8.87 21.66 -8.96
CA ARG A 114 9.12 20.23 -8.82
C ARG A 114 7.82 19.45 -8.70
N VAL A 115 7.73 18.39 -9.51
CA VAL A 115 6.56 17.51 -9.61
C VAL A 115 6.72 16.27 -8.72
N PHE A 116 5.67 15.94 -7.97
CA PHE A 116 5.61 14.74 -7.12
C PHE A 116 4.27 14.01 -7.20
N THR A 117 4.32 12.73 -6.80
CA THR A 117 3.19 11.82 -6.60
C THR A 117 3.73 10.58 -5.88
N ASP A 118 3.22 10.30 -4.68
CA ASP A 118 3.41 9.19 -3.72
C ASP A 118 4.86 8.76 -3.40
N SER A 119 5.86 9.48 -3.93
CA SER A 119 7.26 9.07 -3.92
C SER A 119 8.18 10.08 -3.21
N ALA A 120 7.61 11.17 -2.70
CA ALA A 120 8.33 12.14 -1.89
C ALA A 120 7.80 12.13 -0.45
N PRO A 121 8.63 12.51 0.55
CA PRO A 121 8.23 12.61 1.94
C PRO A 121 7.38 13.88 2.18
N VAL A 122 6.26 13.97 1.48
CA VAL A 122 5.29 15.09 1.53
C VAL A 122 3.94 14.57 1.98
N MET A 123 3.22 15.36 2.78
CA MET A 123 1.89 14.97 3.28
C MET A 123 0.82 15.35 2.26
N GLU A 124 0.78 14.66 1.12
CA GLU A 124 -0.08 14.97 -0.04
C GLU A 124 -1.55 15.15 0.35
N GLY A 125 -2.07 14.28 1.22
CA GLY A 125 -3.45 14.38 1.70
C GLY A 125 -3.76 15.66 2.48
N GLU A 126 -2.81 16.19 3.26
CA GLU A 126 -3.01 17.46 3.97
C GLU A 126 -2.80 18.66 3.04
N LEU A 127 -1.86 18.56 2.10
CA LEU A 127 -1.66 19.57 1.06
C LEU A 127 -2.93 19.72 0.21
N ALA A 128 -3.50 18.61 -0.26
CA ALA A 128 -4.72 18.58 -1.04
C ALA A 128 -5.94 19.10 -0.27
N LYS A 129 -6.03 18.84 1.04
CA LYS A 129 -7.07 19.43 1.89
C LYS A 129 -6.94 20.94 1.99
N ASN A 130 -5.73 21.44 2.23
CA ASN A 130 -5.46 22.88 2.33
C ASN A 130 -5.71 23.59 0.99
N ALA A 131 -5.44 22.90 -0.11
CA ALA A 131 -5.73 23.31 -1.49
C ALA A 131 -7.22 23.19 -1.89
N GLY A 132 -8.13 22.99 -0.94
CA GLY A 132 -9.57 22.95 -1.24
C GLY A 132 -10.04 21.75 -2.07
N LEU A 133 -9.19 20.74 -2.33
CA LEU A 133 -9.56 19.59 -3.17
C LEU A 133 -10.51 18.61 -2.47
N GLY A 134 -10.61 18.69 -1.14
CA GLY A 134 -11.44 17.78 -0.35
C GLY A 134 -11.18 17.88 1.15
N TRP A 135 -11.79 16.98 1.91
CA TRP A 135 -11.61 16.85 3.35
C TRP A 135 -11.05 15.47 3.71
N ARG A 136 -10.46 15.34 4.90
CA ARG A 136 -9.93 14.06 5.38
C ARG A 136 -11.08 13.22 5.93
N GLY A 137 -11.36 12.09 5.29
CA GLY A 137 -12.33 11.13 5.82
C GLY A 137 -11.87 10.51 7.14
N LYS A 138 -12.80 9.95 7.91
CA LYS A 138 -12.47 9.20 9.15
C LYS A 138 -11.56 8.01 8.89
N HIS A 139 -11.57 7.48 7.67
CA HIS A 139 -10.66 6.44 7.19
C HIS A 139 -9.30 6.95 6.69
N THR A 140 -8.96 8.22 6.93
CA THR A 140 -7.66 8.83 6.60
C THR A 140 -7.33 8.96 5.11
N LEU A 141 -8.30 8.88 4.20
CA LEU A 141 -8.09 9.29 2.80
C LEU A 141 -8.73 10.66 2.56
N LEU A 142 -8.32 11.32 1.47
CA LEU A 142 -8.99 12.52 1.01
C LEU A 142 -10.34 12.13 0.36
N LEU A 143 -11.38 12.89 0.67
CA LEU A 143 -12.70 12.77 0.09
C LEU A 143 -13.05 14.04 -0.67
N SER A 144 -13.58 13.87 -1.87
CA SER A 144 -14.16 14.91 -2.72
C SER A 144 -15.65 14.67 -2.87
N ARG A 145 -16.43 15.76 -2.95
CA ARG A 145 -17.88 15.70 -3.17
C ARG A 145 -18.24 15.06 -4.51
N THR A 146 -17.39 15.23 -5.53
CA THR A 146 -17.67 14.79 -6.90
C THR A 146 -16.98 13.48 -7.27
N ALA A 147 -15.86 13.15 -6.61
CA ALA A 147 -15.03 11.99 -6.94
C ALA A 147 -14.98 10.90 -5.85
N GLY A 148 -15.57 11.14 -4.67
CA GLY A 148 -15.43 10.23 -3.54
C GLY A 148 -13.97 10.21 -3.06
N SER A 149 -13.36 9.04 -2.90
CA SER A 149 -11.92 8.86 -2.65
C SER A 149 -11.20 8.12 -3.79
N TRP A 150 -11.88 7.85 -4.91
CA TRP A 150 -11.34 7.07 -6.03
C TRP A 150 -10.54 7.92 -7.02
N PHE A 151 -9.51 8.61 -6.53
CA PHE A 151 -8.61 9.41 -7.34
C PHE A 151 -7.18 9.36 -6.80
N PHE A 152 -6.22 9.72 -7.65
CA PHE A 152 -4.82 9.87 -7.25
C PHE A 152 -4.51 11.33 -6.94
N LEU A 153 -3.56 11.52 -6.02
CA LEU A 153 -2.98 12.83 -5.73
C LEU A 153 -1.66 13.00 -6.47
N GLY A 154 -1.35 14.25 -6.72
CA GLY A 154 -0.02 14.67 -7.11
C GLY A 154 0.06 16.19 -7.09
N GLU A 155 1.28 16.69 -6.96
CA GLU A 155 1.51 18.08 -6.63
C GLU A 155 2.67 18.67 -7.42
N ILE A 156 2.56 19.98 -7.67
CA ILE A 156 3.63 20.79 -8.24
C ILE A 156 3.99 21.83 -7.18
N PHE A 157 5.20 21.74 -6.64
CA PHE A 157 5.76 22.81 -5.84
C PHE A 157 6.28 23.87 -6.79
N VAL A 158 5.94 25.12 -6.54
CA VAL A 158 6.29 26.27 -7.39
C VAL A 158 6.79 27.41 -6.51
N ASP A 159 7.60 28.31 -7.08
CA ASP A 159 7.99 29.59 -6.47
C ASP A 159 7.11 30.77 -6.90
N LEU A 160 6.08 30.51 -7.72
CA LEU A 160 5.08 31.49 -8.14
C LEU A 160 4.19 31.93 -6.96
N PRO A 161 3.89 33.24 -6.83
CA PRO A 161 3.03 33.78 -5.78
C PRO A 161 1.54 33.60 -6.12
N LEU A 162 1.05 32.37 -6.09
CA LEU A 162 -0.36 32.05 -6.35
C LEU A 162 -1.26 32.41 -5.17
N PRO A 163 -2.53 32.80 -5.42
CA PRO A 163 -3.52 32.96 -4.35
C PRO A 163 -3.79 31.62 -3.64
N GLU A 164 -4.16 31.69 -2.37
CA GLU A 164 -4.52 30.51 -1.58
C GLU A 164 -6.00 30.16 -1.77
N ASP A 165 -6.27 28.87 -1.98
CA ASP A 165 -7.63 28.33 -2.01
C ASP A 165 -8.23 28.27 -0.60
N ALA A 166 -9.57 28.34 -0.52
CA ALA A 166 -10.26 28.12 0.73
C ALA A 166 -10.32 26.61 1.06
N PRO A 167 -9.97 26.19 2.28
CA PRO A 167 -10.06 24.79 2.66
C PRO A 167 -11.52 24.33 2.70
N THR A 168 -11.75 23.06 2.40
CA THR A 168 -13.11 22.48 2.50
C THR A 168 -13.48 22.12 3.94
N THR A 169 -14.78 21.92 4.16
CA THR A 169 -15.32 21.50 5.47
C THR A 169 -15.50 19.98 5.54
N ASP A 170 -15.49 19.44 6.76
CA ASP A 170 -15.73 18.00 6.99
C ASP A 170 -17.18 17.62 6.69
N HIS A 171 -17.37 16.51 5.97
CA HIS A 171 -18.69 15.99 5.62
C HIS A 171 -18.93 14.52 6.02
N CYS A 172 -18.12 13.96 6.92
CA CYS A 172 -18.36 12.64 7.49
C CYS A 172 -19.48 12.62 8.54
N GLY A 173 -19.71 13.72 9.25
CA GLY A 173 -20.76 13.81 10.29
C GLY A 173 -20.65 12.69 11.34
N SER A 174 -21.78 12.08 11.71
CA SER A 174 -21.83 10.95 12.67
C SER A 174 -21.47 9.59 12.05
N CYS A 175 -21.25 9.49 10.74
CA CYS A 175 -20.99 8.23 10.04
C CYS A 175 -19.77 7.49 10.62
N ARG A 176 -19.87 6.17 10.77
CA ARG A 176 -18.77 5.30 11.25
C ARG A 176 -18.49 4.09 10.35
N ALA A 177 -19.16 3.99 9.20
CA ALA A 177 -19.13 2.80 8.33
C ALA A 177 -17.73 2.25 8.06
N CYS A 178 -16.77 3.11 7.71
CA CYS A 178 -15.39 2.70 7.43
C CYS A 178 -14.61 2.20 8.64
N LEU A 179 -14.92 2.70 9.84
CA LEU A 179 -14.31 2.26 11.09
C LEU A 179 -14.83 0.88 11.45
N ASP A 180 -16.15 0.69 11.34
CA ASP A 180 -16.84 -0.53 11.74
C ASP A 180 -16.59 -1.68 10.74
N ALA A 181 -16.35 -1.37 9.45
CA ALA A 181 -16.09 -2.37 8.42
C ALA A 181 -14.63 -2.83 8.32
N CYS A 182 -13.68 -2.18 9.03
CA CYS A 182 -12.26 -2.49 8.89
C CYS A 182 -11.95 -3.89 9.43
N PRO A 183 -11.48 -4.85 8.59
CA PRO A 183 -11.41 -6.25 9.01
C PRO A 183 -10.43 -6.52 10.14
N THR A 184 -9.48 -5.62 10.39
CA THR A 184 -8.39 -5.76 11.38
C THR A 184 -8.49 -4.79 12.56
N ASP A 185 -9.56 -4.00 12.66
CA ASP A 185 -9.69 -2.90 13.63
C ASP A 185 -8.48 -1.96 13.57
N ALA A 186 -8.02 -1.62 12.36
CA ALA A 186 -6.84 -0.77 12.19
C ALA A 186 -7.11 0.69 12.61
N PHE A 187 -8.37 1.12 12.67
CA PHE A 187 -8.70 2.47 13.13
C PHE A 187 -8.88 2.51 14.65
N LEU A 188 -7.96 3.18 15.34
CA LEU A 188 -8.01 3.39 16.80
C LEU A 188 -9.04 4.46 17.19
N ALA A 189 -9.31 5.40 16.29
CA ALA A 189 -10.29 6.47 16.41
C ALA A 189 -10.54 7.06 15.00
N PRO A 190 -11.57 7.91 14.80
CA PRO A 190 -11.68 8.72 13.59
C PRO A 190 -10.36 9.43 13.26
N HIS A 191 -9.91 9.30 12.01
CA HIS A 191 -8.66 9.88 11.49
C HIS A 191 -7.37 9.32 12.11
N ARG A 192 -7.44 8.24 12.91
CA ARG A 192 -6.29 7.62 13.57
C ARG A 192 -6.17 6.15 13.19
N LEU A 193 -5.32 5.86 12.21
CA LEU A 193 -5.01 4.52 11.72
C LEU A 193 -3.71 3.99 12.35
N ASP A 194 -3.72 2.75 12.85
CA ASP A 194 -2.52 1.97 13.09
C ASP A 194 -2.15 1.20 11.81
N ALA A 195 -1.16 1.73 11.08
CA ALA A 195 -0.71 1.12 9.83
C ALA A 195 -0.27 -0.34 10.01
N ARG A 196 0.28 -0.72 11.17
CA ARG A 196 0.77 -2.09 11.41
C ARG A 196 -0.35 -3.13 11.42
N ARG A 197 -1.61 -2.70 11.52
CA ARG A 197 -2.80 -3.56 11.42
C ARG A 197 -3.51 -3.40 10.08
N CYS A 198 -3.21 -2.35 9.31
CA CYS A 198 -3.87 -2.10 8.03
C CYS A 198 -3.46 -3.14 6.99
N ILE A 199 -4.44 -3.82 6.37
CA ILE A 199 -4.19 -4.84 5.33
C ILE A 199 -3.36 -4.26 4.17
N SER A 200 -3.57 -2.99 3.82
CA SER A 200 -2.78 -2.32 2.78
C SER A 200 -1.28 -2.28 3.14
N TYR A 201 -0.95 -1.85 4.36
CA TYR A 201 0.43 -1.88 4.85
C TYR A 201 0.98 -3.30 4.95
N LEU A 202 0.22 -4.24 5.51
CA LEU A 202 0.64 -5.64 5.70
C LEU A 202 0.96 -6.34 4.37
N SER A 203 0.16 -6.10 3.35
CA SER A 203 0.34 -6.72 2.03
C SER A 203 1.40 -6.02 1.18
N ILE A 204 1.67 -4.73 1.41
CA ILE A 204 2.54 -3.96 0.51
C ILE A 204 3.85 -3.50 1.17
N GLU A 205 3.79 -2.86 2.33
CA GLU A 205 4.94 -2.21 2.94
C GLU A 205 5.71 -3.13 3.89
N LEU A 206 4.99 -4.00 4.61
CA LEU A 206 5.63 -4.99 5.48
C LEU A 206 6.51 -5.93 4.65
N LYS A 207 7.80 -5.96 4.96
CA LYS A 207 8.78 -6.83 4.28
C LYS A 207 8.79 -8.26 4.83
N GLY A 208 8.62 -8.40 6.14
CA GLY A 208 8.71 -9.68 6.86
C GLY A 208 7.40 -10.45 6.97
N ALA A 209 7.31 -11.30 7.99
CA ALA A 209 6.14 -12.13 8.24
C ALA A 209 4.92 -11.30 8.67
N ILE A 210 3.75 -11.64 8.12
CA ILE A 210 2.47 -11.07 8.57
C ILE A 210 2.19 -11.64 9.97
N PRO A 211 1.90 -10.80 10.99
CA PRO A 211 1.60 -11.27 12.34
C PRO A 211 0.50 -12.33 12.32
N GLU A 212 0.74 -13.46 13.00
CA GLU A 212 -0.12 -14.64 12.90
C GLU A 212 -1.56 -14.37 13.33
N ASP A 213 -1.75 -13.53 14.36
CA ASP A 213 -3.05 -13.09 14.87
C ASP A 213 -3.84 -12.27 13.84
N LEU A 214 -3.18 -11.67 12.84
CA LEU A 214 -3.82 -10.88 11.80
C LEU A 214 -4.09 -11.69 10.52
N ARG A 215 -3.35 -12.77 10.26
CA ARG A 215 -3.43 -13.54 8.99
C ARG A 215 -4.86 -13.95 8.62
N HIS A 216 -5.64 -14.42 9.59
CA HIS A 216 -7.03 -14.84 9.34
C HIS A 216 -7.97 -13.68 8.97
N ARG A 217 -7.64 -12.45 9.42
CA ARG A 217 -8.43 -11.23 9.18
C ARG A 217 -8.14 -10.60 7.82
N LEU A 218 -7.10 -11.04 7.11
CA LEU A 218 -6.76 -10.59 5.77
C LEU A 218 -7.70 -11.16 4.69
N GLY A 219 -8.53 -12.15 5.00
CA GLY A 219 -9.44 -12.76 4.02
C GLY A 219 -8.67 -13.21 2.78
N ASN A 220 -9.12 -12.78 1.60
CA ASN A 220 -8.50 -13.06 0.31
C ASN A 220 -7.71 -11.86 -0.27
N HIS A 221 -7.40 -10.84 0.55
CA HIS A 221 -6.64 -9.66 0.12
C HIS A 221 -5.15 -10.00 -0.08
N ILE A 222 -4.66 -9.86 -1.31
CA ILE A 222 -3.26 -10.18 -1.66
C ILE A 222 -2.42 -8.95 -2.01
N TYR A 223 -3.04 -7.81 -2.27
CA TYR A 223 -2.34 -6.53 -2.50
C TYR A 223 -3.28 -5.34 -2.26
N GLY A 224 -3.01 -4.54 -1.23
CA GLY A 224 -3.88 -3.42 -0.86
C GLY A 224 -5.20 -3.87 -0.23
N CYS A 225 -6.02 -2.90 0.20
CA CYS A 225 -7.35 -3.14 0.74
C CYS A 225 -8.22 -1.90 0.49
N ASP A 226 -9.45 -2.16 0.04
CA ASP A 226 -10.40 -1.12 -0.39
C ASP A 226 -11.64 -1.07 0.50
N ASP A 227 -11.70 -1.85 1.57
CA ASP A 227 -12.94 -2.08 2.33
C ASP A 227 -13.45 -0.79 2.96
N CYS A 228 -12.55 0.00 3.56
CA CYS A 228 -12.90 1.29 4.18
C CYS A 228 -13.40 2.32 3.16
N GLN A 229 -12.96 2.22 1.90
CA GLN A 229 -13.42 3.06 0.79
C GLN A 229 -14.75 2.56 0.24
N THR A 230 -14.88 1.24 0.08
CA THR A 230 -16.05 0.59 -0.55
C THR A 230 -17.33 0.84 0.26
N VAL A 231 -17.24 0.82 1.60
CA VAL A 231 -18.37 1.14 2.47
C VAL A 231 -18.62 2.63 2.67
N CYS A 232 -17.72 3.50 2.17
CA CYS A 232 -17.85 4.95 2.36
C CYS A 232 -19.02 5.50 1.51
N PRO A 233 -20.01 6.18 2.11
CA PRO A 233 -21.17 6.70 1.36
C PRO A 233 -20.79 7.68 0.25
N TRP A 234 -19.69 8.42 0.42
CA TRP A 234 -19.17 9.36 -0.58
C TRP A 234 -18.65 8.68 -1.85
N ASN A 235 -18.42 7.37 -1.81
CA ASN A 235 -17.99 6.59 -2.96
C ASN A 235 -19.15 5.95 -3.74
N ARG A 236 -20.39 6.07 -3.26
CA ARG A 236 -21.56 5.45 -3.91
C ARG A 236 -21.78 6.00 -5.33
N GLU A 237 -21.65 7.31 -5.47
CA GLU A 237 -21.88 8.06 -6.71
C GLU A 237 -20.57 8.48 -7.39
N ALA A 238 -19.42 7.95 -6.94
CA ALA A 238 -18.15 8.29 -7.53
C ALA A 238 -18.07 7.75 -8.97
N PRO A 239 -17.67 8.58 -9.95
CA PRO A 239 -17.66 8.18 -11.34
C PRO A 239 -16.62 7.08 -11.61
N ALA A 240 -16.93 6.20 -12.54
CA ALA A 240 -15.95 5.26 -13.06
C ALA A 240 -14.82 6.02 -13.80
N THR A 241 -13.61 5.46 -13.74
CA THR A 241 -12.48 6.00 -14.50
C THR A 241 -12.75 5.93 -16.00
N ARG A 242 -12.37 6.97 -16.73
CA ARG A 242 -12.28 6.97 -18.20
C ARG A 242 -10.84 6.75 -18.69
N GLU A 243 -9.90 6.60 -17.75
CA GLU A 243 -8.50 6.38 -18.06
C GLU A 243 -8.24 4.90 -18.39
N ALA A 244 -7.87 4.64 -19.64
CA ALA A 244 -7.58 3.29 -20.12
C ALA A 244 -6.40 2.66 -19.38
N ASP A 245 -5.39 3.45 -19.00
CA ASP A 245 -4.24 2.97 -18.24
C ASP A 245 -4.62 2.41 -16.86
N PHE A 246 -5.79 2.76 -16.32
CA PHE A 246 -6.27 2.28 -15.02
C PHE A 246 -7.25 1.10 -15.13
N LEU A 247 -7.57 0.65 -16.34
CA LEU A 247 -8.40 -0.53 -16.52
C LEU A 247 -7.65 -1.82 -16.13
N PRO A 248 -8.35 -2.85 -15.63
CA PRO A 248 -7.72 -4.11 -15.24
C PRO A 248 -6.88 -4.73 -16.35
N ARG A 249 -5.70 -5.21 -15.99
CA ARG A 249 -4.79 -5.94 -16.87
C ARG A 249 -4.64 -7.38 -16.40
N HIS A 250 -4.34 -8.27 -17.34
CA HIS A 250 -3.98 -9.67 -17.04
C HIS A 250 -5.03 -10.43 -16.20
N ASN A 251 -6.31 -10.05 -16.33
CA ASN A 251 -7.43 -10.65 -15.60
C ASN A 251 -7.27 -10.58 -14.06
N LEU A 252 -6.52 -9.60 -13.54
CA LEU A 252 -6.24 -9.46 -12.11
C LEU A 252 -7.50 -9.19 -11.27
N ASP A 253 -8.57 -8.70 -11.88
CA ASP A 253 -9.89 -8.50 -11.28
C ASP A 253 -10.72 -9.79 -11.18
N ALA A 254 -10.29 -10.87 -11.85
CA ALA A 254 -10.98 -12.16 -11.83
C ALA A 254 -10.12 -13.39 -11.57
N ALA A 255 -8.81 -13.23 -11.41
CA ALA A 255 -7.89 -14.34 -11.18
C ALA A 255 -8.17 -15.09 -9.87
N THR A 256 -8.00 -16.41 -9.92
CA THR A 256 -8.08 -17.24 -8.71
C THR A 256 -6.77 -17.20 -7.91
N LEU A 257 -6.85 -17.38 -6.60
CA LEU A 257 -5.67 -17.47 -5.74
C LEU A 257 -4.70 -18.55 -6.22
N THR A 258 -5.23 -19.72 -6.61
CA THR A 258 -4.41 -20.84 -7.09
C THR A 258 -3.70 -20.55 -8.41
N GLU A 259 -4.32 -19.78 -9.32
CA GLU A 259 -3.67 -19.37 -10.58
C GLU A 259 -2.49 -18.43 -10.31
N LEU A 260 -2.71 -17.42 -9.47
CA LEU A 260 -1.68 -16.45 -9.13
C LEU A 260 -0.56 -17.06 -8.29
N PHE A 261 -0.90 -18.04 -7.43
CA PHE A 261 0.07 -18.80 -6.66
C PHE A 261 0.90 -19.77 -7.51
N ALA A 262 0.51 -20.05 -8.75
CA ALA A 262 1.27 -20.90 -9.66
C ALA A 262 2.33 -20.14 -10.46
N TRP A 263 2.30 -18.80 -10.47
CA TRP A 263 3.28 -17.99 -11.19
C TRP A 263 4.69 -18.22 -10.64
N ASP A 264 5.64 -18.44 -11.53
CA ASP A 264 7.06 -18.33 -11.17
C ASP A 264 7.51 -16.86 -11.19
N GLU A 265 8.75 -16.60 -10.78
CA GLU A 265 9.28 -15.24 -10.71
C GLU A 265 9.37 -14.56 -12.08
N ALA A 266 9.65 -15.34 -13.14
CA ALA A 266 9.69 -14.84 -14.50
C ALA A 266 8.30 -14.36 -14.96
N THR A 267 7.28 -15.19 -14.76
CA THR A 267 5.88 -14.87 -15.06
C THR A 267 5.40 -13.67 -14.24
N PHE A 268 5.70 -13.62 -12.95
CA PHE A 268 5.39 -12.48 -12.09
C PHE A 268 5.98 -11.17 -12.65
N ASN A 269 7.26 -11.18 -13.02
CA ASN A 269 7.95 -10.00 -13.55
C ASN A 269 7.42 -9.56 -14.92
N GLU A 270 7.11 -10.51 -15.80
CA GLU A 270 6.52 -10.25 -17.11
C GLU A 270 5.11 -9.65 -16.97
N LYS A 271 4.21 -10.35 -16.27
CA LYS A 271 2.80 -9.94 -16.15
C LYS A 271 2.63 -8.64 -15.38
N LEU A 272 3.46 -8.39 -14.37
CA LEU A 272 3.37 -7.17 -13.56
C LEU A 272 4.32 -6.05 -14.04
N ALA A 273 4.90 -6.19 -15.24
CA ALA A 273 5.64 -5.10 -15.86
C ALA A 273 4.76 -3.83 -15.99
N GLY A 274 5.22 -2.76 -15.36
CA GLY A 274 4.52 -1.47 -15.32
C GLY A 274 3.27 -1.45 -14.43
N SER A 275 3.08 -2.45 -13.56
CA SER A 275 2.09 -2.42 -12.47
C SER A 275 2.77 -1.99 -11.16
N PRO A 276 2.08 -1.26 -10.26
CA PRO A 276 2.64 -0.91 -8.96
C PRO A 276 2.89 -2.16 -8.09
N ILE A 277 2.18 -3.26 -8.36
CA ILE A 277 2.30 -4.54 -7.62
C ILE A 277 3.73 -5.08 -7.70
N ARG A 278 4.43 -4.88 -8.82
CA ARG A 278 5.79 -5.41 -9.02
C ARG A 278 6.76 -5.01 -7.91
N ARG A 279 6.55 -3.87 -7.24
CA ARG A 279 7.40 -3.36 -6.15
C ARG A 279 7.50 -4.30 -4.94
N ILE A 280 6.52 -5.19 -4.73
CA ILE A 280 6.58 -6.11 -3.61
C ILE A 280 7.53 -7.29 -3.86
N GLY A 281 7.80 -7.61 -5.12
CA GLY A 281 8.56 -8.79 -5.51
C GLY A 281 7.78 -10.10 -5.35
N HIS A 282 8.27 -11.15 -6.00
CA HIS A 282 7.59 -12.43 -6.07
C HIS A 282 7.49 -13.14 -4.69
N GLU A 283 8.51 -12.99 -3.84
CA GLU A 283 8.50 -13.58 -2.49
C GLU A 283 7.30 -13.09 -1.65
N ARG A 284 7.06 -11.77 -1.60
CA ARG A 284 5.94 -11.19 -0.85
C ARG A 284 4.59 -11.43 -1.51
N TRP A 285 4.57 -11.54 -2.85
CA TRP A 285 3.39 -11.98 -3.60
C TRP A 285 2.93 -13.37 -3.13
N LEU A 286 3.86 -14.33 -3.08
CA LEU A 286 3.55 -15.68 -2.59
C LEU A 286 3.18 -15.68 -1.11
N ARG A 287 3.89 -14.93 -0.26
CA ARG A 287 3.54 -14.77 1.16
C ARG A 287 2.08 -14.34 1.34
N ASN A 288 1.66 -13.31 0.60
CA ASN A 288 0.29 -12.79 0.71
C ASN A 288 -0.74 -13.81 0.21
N ILE A 289 -0.48 -14.46 -0.91
CA ILE A 289 -1.39 -15.46 -1.47
C ILE A 289 -1.48 -16.70 -0.58
N ALA A 290 -0.39 -17.13 0.07
CA ALA A 290 -0.43 -18.23 1.03
C ALA A 290 -1.38 -17.93 2.20
N VAL A 291 -1.37 -16.71 2.73
CA VAL A 291 -2.34 -16.27 3.74
C VAL A 291 -3.77 -16.36 3.22
N ALA A 292 -4.01 -15.84 2.01
CA ALA A 292 -5.34 -15.88 1.39
C ALA A 292 -5.84 -17.31 1.14
N LEU A 293 -4.95 -18.21 0.70
CA LEU A 293 -5.26 -19.63 0.51
C LEU A 293 -5.63 -20.31 1.83
N GLY A 294 -4.92 -20.02 2.92
CA GLY A 294 -5.26 -20.52 4.25
C GLY A 294 -6.62 -20.03 4.77
N ASN A 295 -7.11 -18.89 4.27
CA ASN A 295 -8.43 -18.34 4.62
C ASN A 295 -9.55 -18.85 3.71
N ALA A 296 -9.23 -19.48 2.59
CA ALA A 296 -10.21 -20.02 1.66
C ALA A 296 -10.80 -21.37 2.15
N PRO A 297 -12.01 -21.76 1.69
CA PRO A 297 -12.55 -23.08 1.94
C PRO A 297 -11.60 -24.19 1.49
N THR A 298 -11.41 -25.21 2.34
CA THR A 298 -10.53 -26.33 2.04
C THR A 298 -10.93 -27.02 0.74
N SER A 299 -9.96 -27.20 -0.17
CA SER A 299 -10.14 -27.98 -1.38
C SER A 299 -8.84 -28.72 -1.76
N PRO A 300 -8.92 -29.85 -2.47
CA PRO A 300 -7.73 -30.55 -2.95
C PRO A 300 -6.81 -29.67 -3.79
N LYS A 301 -7.38 -28.75 -4.60
CA LYS A 301 -6.63 -27.82 -5.44
C LYS A 301 -5.78 -26.86 -4.61
N ILE A 302 -6.33 -26.32 -3.52
CA ILE A 302 -5.63 -25.42 -2.60
C ILE A 302 -4.51 -26.16 -1.86
N ILE A 303 -4.81 -27.35 -1.33
CA ILE A 303 -3.80 -28.17 -0.63
C ILE A 303 -2.65 -28.51 -1.58
N ALA A 304 -2.93 -28.94 -2.81
CA ALA A 304 -1.91 -29.23 -3.80
C ALA A 304 -1.05 -28.01 -4.14
N ALA A 305 -1.66 -26.83 -4.31
CA ALA A 305 -0.95 -25.59 -4.58
C ALA A 305 -0.01 -25.20 -3.42
N LEU A 306 -0.47 -25.31 -2.17
CA LEU A 306 0.33 -25.06 -0.97
C LEU A 306 1.48 -26.07 -0.83
N VAL A 307 1.20 -27.37 -0.98
CA VAL A 307 2.21 -28.44 -0.91
C VAL A 307 3.32 -28.22 -1.95
N ALA A 308 2.98 -27.79 -3.16
CA ALA A 308 3.96 -27.50 -4.22
C ALA A 308 4.98 -26.41 -3.85
N ARG A 309 4.70 -25.58 -2.82
CA ARG A 309 5.60 -24.54 -2.30
C ARG A 309 6.07 -24.77 -0.88
N ARG A 310 5.84 -25.96 -0.30
CA ARG A 310 6.25 -26.28 1.08
C ARG A 310 7.76 -26.12 1.29
N ASP A 311 8.54 -26.55 0.32
CA ASP A 311 10.01 -26.61 0.40
C ASP A 311 10.67 -25.44 -0.40
N HIS A 312 9.98 -24.29 -0.48
CA HIS A 312 10.47 -23.09 -1.16
C HIS A 312 11.77 -22.56 -0.51
N PRO A 313 12.74 -21.99 -1.26
CA PRO A 313 14.00 -21.52 -0.67
C PRO A 313 13.85 -20.34 0.30
N SER A 314 12.74 -19.60 0.23
CA SER A 314 12.43 -18.52 1.17
C SER A 314 11.74 -19.05 2.43
N ALA A 315 12.39 -18.86 3.58
CA ALA A 315 11.82 -19.16 4.89
C ALA A 315 10.51 -18.41 5.15
N LEU A 316 10.40 -17.18 4.64
CA LEU A 316 9.18 -16.37 4.75
C LEU A 316 8.01 -17.06 4.03
N VAL A 317 8.22 -17.55 2.81
CA VAL A 317 7.18 -18.29 2.07
C VAL A 317 6.83 -19.59 2.77
N CYS A 318 7.83 -20.38 3.19
CA CYS A 318 7.62 -21.64 3.91
C CYS A 318 6.78 -21.47 5.18
N GLU A 319 7.07 -20.45 5.98
CA GLU A 319 6.32 -20.15 7.21
C GLU A 319 4.83 -19.92 6.92
N HIS A 320 4.51 -19.14 5.88
CA HIS A 320 3.12 -18.80 5.55
C HIS A 320 2.40 -19.97 4.88
N VAL A 321 3.11 -20.77 4.08
CA VAL A 321 2.60 -22.02 3.50
C VAL A 321 2.29 -23.04 4.60
N ALA A 322 3.19 -23.21 5.58
CA ALA A 322 2.98 -24.12 6.70
C ALA A 322 1.77 -23.70 7.54
N TRP A 323 1.63 -22.41 7.83
CA TRP A 323 0.45 -21.86 8.50
C TRP A 323 -0.83 -22.13 7.70
N ALA A 324 -0.82 -21.91 6.39
CA ALA A 324 -1.97 -22.16 5.53
C ALA A 324 -2.35 -23.65 5.49
N LEU A 325 -1.37 -24.55 5.36
CA LEU A 325 -1.60 -25.99 5.41
C LEU A 325 -2.20 -26.44 6.75
N ALA A 326 -1.72 -25.89 7.87
CA ALA A 326 -2.27 -26.19 9.19
C ALA A 326 -3.76 -25.82 9.30
N ARG A 327 -4.18 -24.70 8.69
CA ARG A 327 -5.61 -24.31 8.62
C ARG A 327 -6.48 -25.30 7.83
N HIS A 328 -5.89 -26.04 6.92
CA HIS A 328 -6.56 -27.12 6.18
C HIS A 328 -6.39 -28.50 6.85
N GLY A 329 -5.87 -28.57 8.08
CA GLY A 329 -5.64 -29.82 8.81
C GLY A 329 -4.35 -30.57 8.44
N HIS A 330 -3.53 -30.01 7.56
CA HIS A 330 -2.24 -30.57 7.15
C HIS A 330 -1.12 -30.00 8.03
N HIS A 331 -0.95 -30.59 9.21
CA HIS A 331 0.17 -30.26 10.09
C HIS A 331 1.45 -30.88 9.52
N SER A 332 2.49 -30.07 9.31
CA SER A 332 3.83 -30.66 9.18
C SER A 332 4.20 -31.25 10.54
N PRO A 333 4.78 -32.46 10.59
CA PRO A 333 5.34 -32.96 11.84
C PRO A 333 6.43 -31.98 12.28
N VAL A 334 6.20 -31.31 13.41
CA VAL A 334 7.25 -30.56 14.10
C VAL A 334 8.36 -31.57 14.36
N ALA A 335 9.56 -31.32 13.83
CA ALA A 335 10.74 -32.06 14.23
C ALA A 335 11.02 -31.74 15.70
N ILE A 336 10.38 -32.49 16.61
CA ILE A 336 10.75 -32.50 18.02
C ILE A 336 12.10 -33.19 18.05
N GLY A 337 13.17 -32.41 18.15
CA GLY A 337 14.49 -32.91 18.49
C GLY A 337 14.42 -33.64 19.82
N ARG A 338 14.29 -34.97 19.78
CA ARG A 338 14.58 -35.82 20.93
C ARG A 338 16.08 -36.10 20.92
N ASP A 339 16.83 -35.14 21.44
CA ASP A 339 18.12 -35.44 22.03
C ASP A 339 17.86 -35.75 23.50
N GLY A 340 18.05 -37.01 23.87
CA GLY A 340 17.62 -37.58 25.14
C GLY A 340 18.20 -38.97 25.31
N SER A 341 19.51 -39.08 25.08
CA SER A 341 20.33 -40.22 25.46
C SER A 341 20.37 -40.35 26.99
N ALA A 342 19.38 -41.05 27.56
CA ALA A 342 19.47 -41.54 28.92
C ALA A 342 20.19 -42.91 28.89
N HIS A 343 21.49 -42.88 29.20
CA HIS A 343 22.22 -44.05 29.67
C HIS A 343 21.48 -44.64 30.88
N HIS A 344 20.93 -45.85 30.74
CA HIS A 344 20.52 -46.65 31.89
C HIS A 344 21.61 -47.67 32.16
N SER A 345 22.42 -47.40 33.19
CA SER A 345 23.35 -48.39 33.75
C SER A 345 22.57 -49.35 34.64
N LEU A 346 22.89 -50.63 34.45
CA LEU A 346 22.43 -51.77 35.20
C LEU A 346 22.73 -51.63 36.70
N HIS A 347 21.76 -51.94 37.55
CA HIS A 347 22.02 -52.46 38.89
C HIS A 347 20.88 -53.40 39.29
N GLU A 348 21.18 -54.70 39.34
CA GLU A 348 20.43 -55.69 40.13
C GLU A 348 20.58 -55.38 41.62
N PRO A 349 19.62 -55.85 42.45
CA PRO A 349 20.03 -56.86 43.41
C PRO A 349 19.00 -57.97 43.71
N THR A 350 19.55 -59.18 43.86
CA THR A 350 19.20 -60.33 44.75
C THR A 350 17.76 -60.68 45.05
#